data_AF-W6KZB9-F1
#
_entry.id   AF-W6KZB9-F1
#
_cell.length_a   1.000
_cell.length_b   1.000
_cell.length_c   1.000
_cell.angle_alpha   90.00
_cell.angle_beta   90.00
_cell.angle_gamma   90.00
#
_symmetry.space_group_name_H-M   'P 1'
#
loop_
_entity.id
_entity.type
_entity.pdbx_description
1 polymer ?
#
loop_
_entity_poly.entity_id
_entity_poly.type
_entity_poly.pdbx_seq_one_letter_code
_entity_poly.pdbx_strand_id
1 'polypeptide(L)'
;MALYLSRQEAAAGNLLRRVFEDSTPRQREQHAEVVVRARLLFSQLLVQRGELATAVEELRGVLARNRHCSAGWSQLGWLHERQGDHAEASEAYQKAWALSLENDPAVGFRVAFNYLKSGDPVRAIDVSKKVLARHATYPCIEEEVLKVGYTMLKP
;
A
#
# COMPACT_ATOMS: atom_id res chain seq x y z
N MET A 1 -5.21 -19.44 25.43
CA MET A 1 -4.03 -19.02 24.62
C MET A 1 -4.28 -17.78 23.77
N ALA A 2 -5.42 -17.65 23.08
CA ALA A 2 -5.76 -16.49 22.24
C ALA A 2 -5.76 -15.12 22.96
N LEU A 3 -6.23 -15.05 24.21
CA LEU A 3 -6.24 -13.81 25.03
C LEU A 3 -4.84 -13.33 25.47
N TYR A 4 -3.84 -14.22 25.50
CA TYR A 4 -2.49 -13.88 25.93
C TYR A 4 -1.67 -13.29 24.78
N LEU A 5 -1.84 -13.84 23.57
CA LEU A 5 -1.32 -13.29 22.32
C LEU A 5 -1.93 -11.91 22.03
N SER A 6 -3.26 -11.76 22.19
CA SER A 6 -3.89 -10.47 21.91
C SER A 6 -3.40 -9.32 22.81
N ARG A 7 -3.08 -9.64 24.07
CA ARG A 7 -2.54 -8.72 25.06
C ARG A 7 -1.07 -8.36 24.80
N GLN A 8 -0.24 -9.32 24.35
CA GLN A 8 1.15 -9.05 23.95
C GLN A 8 1.24 -8.20 22.67
N GLU A 9 0.31 -8.37 21.74
CA GLU A 9 0.28 -7.64 20.47
C GLU A 9 -0.25 -6.21 20.61
N ALA A 10 -1.28 -5.98 21.43
CA ALA A 10 -1.71 -4.62 21.80
C ALA A 10 -0.61 -3.89 22.59
N ALA A 11 0.13 -4.62 23.43
CA ALA A 11 1.33 -4.09 24.06
C ALA A 11 2.40 -3.74 23.03
N ALA A 12 2.64 -4.56 22.00
CA ALA A 12 3.60 -4.30 20.94
C ALA A 12 3.26 -3.05 20.11
N GLY A 13 1.99 -2.86 19.72
CA GLY A 13 1.53 -1.64 19.03
C GLY A 13 1.74 -0.38 19.89
N ASN A 14 1.36 -0.44 21.17
CA ASN A 14 1.58 0.65 22.12
C ASN A 14 3.07 0.91 22.40
N LEU A 15 3.91 -0.14 22.43
CA LEU A 15 5.35 -0.02 22.60
C LEU A 15 6.00 0.62 21.38
N LEU A 16 5.60 0.21 20.17
CA LEU A 16 6.06 0.81 18.92
C LEU A 16 5.67 2.28 18.83
N ARG A 17 4.45 2.63 19.27
CA ARG A 17 3.99 4.02 19.34
C ARG A 17 4.84 4.84 20.32
N ARG A 18 5.06 4.35 21.55
CA ARG A 18 5.89 5.01 22.57
C ARG A 18 7.34 5.18 22.12
N VAL A 19 7.96 4.10 21.65
CA VAL A 19 9.35 4.13 21.16
C VAL A 19 9.50 5.17 20.04
N PHE A 20 8.51 5.30 19.16
CA PHE A 20 8.54 6.28 18.08
C PHE A 20 8.27 7.73 18.53
N GLU A 21 7.39 7.93 19.51
CA GLU A 21 7.09 9.24 20.11
C GLU A 21 8.27 9.76 20.94
N ASP A 22 8.99 8.88 21.64
CA ASP A 22 10.15 9.21 22.46
C ASP A 22 11.46 9.33 21.64
N SER A 23 11.46 8.95 20.37
CA SER A 23 12.65 9.00 19.50
C SER A 23 12.97 10.42 19.02
N THR A 24 14.24 10.81 19.07
CA THR A 24 14.73 12.07 18.46
C THR A 24 14.64 12.04 16.93
N PRO A 25 14.61 13.20 16.23
CA PRO A 25 14.56 13.24 14.76
C PRO A 25 15.63 12.39 14.06
N ARG A 26 16.86 12.39 14.60
CA ARG A 26 18.00 11.63 14.08
C ARG A 26 17.83 10.11 14.26
N GLN A 27 17.27 9.70 15.39
CA GLN A 27 16.96 8.29 15.66
C GLN A 27 15.79 7.80 14.80
N ARG A 28 14.77 8.64 14.56
CA ARG A 28 13.65 8.29 13.67
C ARG A 28 14.10 7.99 12.24
N GLU A 29 15.11 8.70 11.76
CA GLU A 29 15.71 8.47 10.44
C GLU A 29 16.53 7.17 10.41
N GLN A 30 17.31 6.90 11.46
CA GLN A 30 18.08 5.65 11.61
C GLN A 30 17.21 4.40 11.83
N HIS A 31 16.04 4.55 12.45
CA HIS A 31 15.09 3.46 12.72
C HIS A 31 13.95 3.36 11.70
N ALA A 32 13.98 4.17 10.64
CA ALA A 32 12.89 4.22 9.65
C ALA A 32 12.57 2.83 9.08
N GLU A 33 13.58 2.03 8.76
CA GLU A 33 13.39 0.66 8.23
C GLU A 33 12.76 -0.29 9.26
N VAL A 34 13.20 -0.24 10.52
CA VAL A 34 12.67 -1.08 11.61
C VAL A 34 11.22 -0.70 11.91
N VAL A 35 10.90 0.60 11.88
CA VAL A 35 9.54 1.11 12.07
C VAL A 35 8.62 0.67 10.93
N VAL A 36 9.11 0.70 9.69
CA VAL A 36 8.37 0.18 8.53
C VAL A 36 8.08 -1.30 8.73
N ARG A 37 9.10 -2.13 9.01
CA ARG A 37 8.92 -3.57 9.26
C ARG A 37 7.95 -3.86 10.40
N ALA A 38 8.04 -3.13 11.50
CA ALA A 38 7.16 -3.33 12.63
C ALA A 38 5.69 -2.97 12.31
N ARG A 39 5.47 -1.98 11.46
CA ARG A 39 4.13 -1.55 11.02
C ARG A 39 3.54 -2.46 9.94
N LEU A 40 4.38 -3.07 9.10
CA LEU A 40 4.00 -4.18 8.21
C LEU A 40 3.44 -5.35 9.03
N LEU A 41 4.19 -5.77 10.05
CA LEU A 41 3.79 -6.86 10.93
C LEU A 41 2.51 -6.52 11.69
N PHE A 42 2.38 -5.30 12.20
CA PHE A 42 1.18 -4.86 12.90
C PHE A 42 -0.06 -4.83 11.99
N SER A 43 0.07 -4.34 10.75
CA SER A 43 -1.02 -4.37 9.78
C SER A 43 -1.45 -5.79 9.44
N GLN A 44 -0.50 -6.72 9.30
CA GLN A 44 -0.79 -8.14 9.07
C GLN A 44 -1.55 -8.77 10.24
N LEU A 45 -1.18 -8.44 11.48
CA LEU A 45 -1.89 -8.91 12.68
C LEU A 45 -3.32 -8.37 12.73
N LEU A 46 -3.53 -7.09 12.40
CA LEU A 46 -4.88 -6.50 12.35
C LEU A 46 -5.73 -7.13 11.25
N VAL A 47 -5.14 -7.45 10.09
CA VAL A 47 -5.85 -8.17 9.01
C VAL A 47 -6.27 -9.57 9.47
N GLN A 48 -5.40 -10.30 10.18
CA GLN A 48 -5.73 -11.62 10.72
C GLN A 48 -6.91 -11.58 11.72
N ARG A 49 -7.13 -10.43 12.38
CA ARG A 49 -8.25 -10.20 13.29
C ARG A 49 -9.52 -9.67 12.60
N GLY A 50 -9.45 -9.36 11.30
CA GLY A 50 -10.53 -8.71 10.56
C GLY A 50 -10.66 -7.21 10.83
N GLU A 51 -9.72 -6.59 11.54
CA GLU A 51 -9.73 -5.18 11.92
C GLU A 51 -9.09 -4.28 10.83
N LEU A 52 -9.56 -4.40 9.58
CA LEU A 52 -8.96 -3.68 8.45
C LEU A 52 -9.04 -2.15 8.59
N ALA A 53 -10.14 -1.61 9.11
CA ALA A 53 -10.32 -0.17 9.29
C ALA A 53 -9.31 0.41 10.29
N THR A 54 -9.08 -0.28 11.42
CA THR A 54 -8.07 0.12 12.40
C THR A 54 -6.67 0.13 11.80
N ALA A 55 -6.34 -0.86 10.95
CA ALA A 55 -5.04 -0.94 10.29
C ALA A 55 -4.80 0.26 9.35
N VAL A 56 -5.83 0.66 8.61
CA VAL A 56 -5.80 1.83 7.73
C VAL A 56 -5.55 3.12 8.51
N GLU A 57 -6.28 3.34 9.60
CA GLU A 57 -6.14 4.56 10.40
C GLU A 57 -4.76 4.67 11.06
N GLU A 58 -4.23 3.57 11.57
CA GLU A 58 -2.87 3.51 12.11
C GLU A 58 -1.83 3.83 11.01
N LEU A 59 -1.93 3.21 9.83
CA LEU A 59 -1.04 3.52 8.70
C LEU A 59 -1.15 4.97 8.21
N ARG A 60 -2.34 5.57 8.24
CA ARG A 60 -2.52 6.99 7.90
C ARG A 60 -1.84 7.91 8.91
N GLY A 61 -2.00 7.66 10.21
CA GLY A 61 -1.31 8.44 11.26
C GLY A 61 0.21 8.38 11.14
N VAL A 62 0.71 7.23 10.67
CA VAL A 62 2.13 7.01 10.37
C VAL A 62 2.60 7.82 9.17
N LEU A 63 1.88 7.71 8.06
CA LEU A 63 2.23 8.38 6.81
C LEU A 63 2.10 9.89 6.92
N ALA A 64 1.24 10.40 7.80
CA ALA A 64 1.17 11.81 8.15
C ALA A 64 2.49 12.34 8.74
N ARG A 65 3.23 11.50 9.49
CA ARG A 65 4.55 11.84 10.05
C ARG A 65 5.70 11.53 9.09
N ASN A 66 5.56 10.51 8.26
CA ASN A 66 6.55 10.14 7.23
C ASN A 66 5.90 9.86 5.87
N ARG A 67 5.73 10.93 5.09
CA ARG A 67 5.12 10.88 3.75
C ARG A 67 6.01 10.24 2.68
N HIS A 68 7.30 10.02 2.94
CA HIS A 68 8.27 9.50 1.97
C HIS A 68 8.51 8.00 2.08
N CYS A 69 7.62 7.29 2.79
CA CYS A 69 7.69 5.85 2.94
C CYS A 69 6.91 5.13 1.84
N SER A 70 7.59 4.77 0.74
CA SER A 70 6.97 4.00 -0.37
C SER A 70 6.33 2.68 0.12
N ALA A 71 7.03 1.93 0.98
CA ALA A 71 6.51 0.70 1.56
C ALA A 71 5.22 0.90 2.38
N GLY A 72 5.11 2.01 3.13
CA GLY A 72 3.90 2.34 3.89
C GLY A 72 2.71 2.64 2.97
N TRP A 73 2.94 3.40 1.90
CA TRP A 73 1.92 3.67 0.89
C TRP A 73 1.46 2.41 0.16
N SER A 74 2.37 1.49 -0.20
CA SER A 74 2.01 0.19 -0.80
C SER A 74 1.12 -0.65 0.12
N GLN A 75 1.32 -0.55 1.43
CA GLN A 75 0.56 -1.34 2.40
C GLN A 75 -0.79 -0.75 2.68
N LEU A 76 -0.88 0.57 2.74
CA LEU A 76 -2.15 1.26 2.77
C LEU A 76 -2.99 0.90 1.52
N GLY A 77 -2.35 0.88 0.34
CA GLY A 77 -3.01 0.43 -0.90
C GLY A 77 -3.50 -1.02 -0.82
N TRP A 78 -2.71 -1.91 -0.24
CA TRP A 78 -3.10 -3.31 -0.04
C TRP A 78 -4.25 -3.47 0.95
N LEU A 79 -4.28 -2.69 2.03
CA LEU A 79 -5.39 -2.70 2.98
C LEU A 79 -6.69 -2.21 2.33
N HIS A 80 -6.65 -1.12 1.58
CA HIS A 80 -7.82 -0.63 0.83
C HIS A 80 -8.29 -1.65 -0.22
N GLU A 81 -7.35 -2.30 -0.94
CA GLU A 81 -7.69 -3.39 -1.88
C GLU A 81 -8.41 -4.54 -1.18
N ARG A 82 -8.03 -4.87 0.07
CA ARG A 82 -8.73 -5.88 0.89
C ARG A 82 -10.10 -5.45 1.39
N GLN A 83 -10.33 -4.15 1.52
CA GLN A 83 -11.64 -3.58 1.87
C GLN A 83 -12.57 -3.47 0.65
N GLY A 84 -12.01 -3.58 -0.57
CA GLY A 84 -12.74 -3.32 -1.82
C GLY A 84 -12.73 -1.84 -2.23
N ASP A 85 -12.01 -1.00 -1.49
CA ASP A 85 -11.87 0.44 -1.72
C ASP A 85 -10.85 0.70 -2.83
N HIS A 86 -11.20 0.31 -4.06
CA HIS A 86 -10.27 0.33 -5.20
C HIS A 86 -9.79 1.74 -5.59
N ALA A 87 -10.60 2.77 -5.35
CA ALA A 87 -10.22 4.16 -5.63
C ALA A 87 -9.08 4.59 -4.68
N GLU A 88 -9.27 4.43 -3.38
CA GLU A 88 -8.29 4.73 -2.34
C GLU A 88 -7.03 3.85 -2.48
N ALA A 89 -7.20 2.57 -2.86
CA ALA A 89 -6.10 1.68 -3.15
C ALA A 89 -5.22 2.21 -4.29
N SER A 90 -5.84 2.65 -5.39
CA SER A 90 -5.12 3.19 -6.55
C SER A 90 -4.32 4.44 -6.19
N GLU A 91 -4.86 5.34 -5.37
CA GLU A 91 -4.16 6.54 -4.90
C GLU A 91 -2.97 6.22 -4.00
N ALA A 92 -3.15 5.29 -3.06
CA ALA A 92 -2.08 4.87 -2.16
C ALA A 92 -0.94 4.18 -2.92
N TYR A 93 -1.26 3.25 -3.84
CA TYR A 93 -0.25 2.64 -4.69
C TYR A 93 0.42 3.65 -5.63
N GLN A 94 -0.31 4.65 -6.15
CA GLN A 94 0.27 5.67 -7.01
C GLN A 94 1.33 6.48 -6.27
N LYS A 95 1.06 6.84 -5.01
CA LYS A 95 2.05 7.53 -4.16
C LYS A 95 3.27 6.64 -3.90
N ALA A 96 3.04 5.35 -3.63
CA ALA A 96 4.13 4.40 -3.45
C ALA A 96 5.01 4.29 -4.70
N TRP A 97 4.38 4.21 -5.88
CA TRP A 97 5.05 4.08 -7.16
C TRP A 97 5.81 5.34 -7.55
N ALA A 98 5.23 6.52 -7.31
CA ALA A 98 5.91 7.79 -7.53
C ALA A 98 7.16 7.94 -6.65
N LEU A 99 7.09 7.51 -5.38
CA LEU A 99 8.25 7.52 -4.48
C LEU A 99 9.35 6.54 -4.89
N SER A 100 9.03 5.49 -5.65
CA SER A 100 10.00 4.59 -6.28
C SER A 100 10.37 5.00 -7.71
N LEU A 101 10.10 6.26 -8.09
CA LEU A 101 10.37 6.82 -9.42
C LEU A 101 9.72 6.03 -10.56
N GLU A 102 8.55 5.45 -10.30
CA GLU A 102 7.80 4.61 -11.23
C GLU A 102 8.63 3.41 -11.75
N ASN A 103 9.56 2.89 -10.94
CA ASN A 103 10.52 1.86 -11.33
C ASN A 103 10.07 0.44 -10.95
N ASP A 104 9.15 0.29 -9.99
CA ASP A 104 8.65 -1.02 -9.58
C ASP A 104 7.42 -1.40 -10.43
N PRO A 105 7.54 -2.37 -11.37
CA PRO A 105 6.42 -2.73 -12.22
C PRO A 105 5.31 -3.47 -11.47
N ALA A 106 5.60 -4.11 -10.34
CA ALA A 106 4.58 -4.79 -9.53
C ALA A 106 3.66 -3.79 -8.83
N VAL A 107 4.22 -2.70 -8.32
CA VAL A 107 3.42 -1.58 -7.79
C VAL A 107 2.67 -0.89 -8.93
N GLY A 108 3.31 -0.65 -10.08
CA GLY A 108 2.65 -0.07 -11.26
C GLY A 108 1.46 -0.90 -11.75
N PHE A 109 1.57 -2.23 -11.78
CA PHE A 109 0.45 -3.13 -12.06
C PHE A 109 -0.69 -2.97 -11.05
N ARG A 110 -0.38 -2.92 -9.74
CA ARG A 110 -1.41 -2.71 -8.69
C ARG A 110 -2.12 -1.37 -8.85
N VAL A 111 -1.43 -0.31 -9.24
CA VAL A 111 -2.04 0.99 -9.58
C VAL A 111 -3.04 0.82 -10.72
N ALA A 112 -2.58 0.25 -11.84
CA ALA A 112 -3.38 0.13 -13.05
C ALA A 112 -4.60 -0.78 -12.85
N PHE A 113 -4.42 -1.91 -12.16
CA PHE A 113 -5.48 -2.84 -11.82
C PHE A 113 -6.55 -2.20 -10.93
N ASN A 114 -6.15 -1.46 -9.90
CA ASN A 114 -7.11 -0.80 -9.01
C ASN A 114 -7.82 0.38 -9.72
N TYR A 115 -7.16 1.10 -10.63
CA TYR A 115 -7.85 2.09 -11.47
C TYR A 115 -8.98 1.45 -12.30
N LEU A 116 -8.72 0.30 -12.92
CA LEU A 116 -9.74 -0.47 -13.64
C LEU A 116 -10.92 -0.85 -12.75
N LYS A 117 -10.64 -1.41 -11.56
CA LYS A 117 -11.67 -1.83 -10.62
C LYS A 117 -12.47 -0.65 -10.06
N SER A 118 -11.86 0.54 -9.97
CA SER A 118 -12.54 1.78 -9.59
C SER A 118 -13.34 2.42 -10.74
N GLY A 119 -13.35 1.83 -11.94
CA GLY A 119 -14.08 2.35 -13.09
C GLY A 119 -13.33 3.44 -13.87
N ASP A 120 -12.01 3.53 -13.73
CA ASP A 120 -11.16 4.47 -14.46
C ASP A 120 -10.24 3.74 -15.46
N PRO A 121 -10.79 3.27 -16.59
CA PRO A 121 -10.00 2.54 -17.58
C PRO A 121 -8.96 3.43 -18.27
N VAL A 122 -9.15 4.74 -18.32
CA VAL A 122 -8.20 5.67 -18.97
C VAL A 122 -6.90 5.72 -18.18
N ARG A 123 -6.96 6.01 -16.87
CA ARG A 123 -5.75 6.00 -16.03
C ARG A 123 -5.11 4.61 -15.95
N ALA A 124 -5.91 3.55 -15.97
CA ALA A 124 -5.39 2.18 -16.00
C ALA A 124 -4.55 1.89 -17.26
N ILE A 125 -5.03 2.31 -18.43
CA ILE A 125 -4.30 2.14 -19.70
C ILE A 125 -3.00 2.94 -19.68
N ASP A 126 -3.04 4.18 -19.22
CA ASP A 126 -1.85 5.05 -19.19
C ASP A 126 -0.75 4.49 -18.29
N VAL A 127 -1.11 4.05 -17.09
CA VAL A 127 -0.15 3.41 -16.17
C VAL A 127 0.40 2.11 -16.75
N SER A 128 -0.45 1.31 -17.39
CA SER A 128 0.00 0.06 -18.02
C SER A 128 1.01 0.30 -19.13
N LYS A 129 0.79 1.32 -19.97
CA LYS A 129 1.75 1.72 -21.01
C LYS A 129 3.09 2.15 -20.42
N LYS A 130 3.08 2.92 -19.32
CA LYS A 130 4.30 3.31 -18.61
C LYS A 130 5.07 2.10 -18.08
N VAL A 131 4.38 1.14 -17.48
CA VAL A 131 5.00 -0.10 -16.98
C VAL A 131 5.63 -0.88 -18.14
N LEU A 132 4.90 -1.09 -19.24
CA LEU A 132 5.40 -1.82 -20.40
C LEU A 132 6.52 -1.10 -21.15
N ALA A 133 6.57 0.24 -21.13
CA ALA A 133 7.66 1.00 -21.73
C ALA A 133 9.02 0.69 -21.06
N ARG A 134 9.02 0.37 -19.76
CA ARG A 134 10.22 -0.04 -19.01
C ARG A 134 10.40 -1.56 -18.96
N HIS A 135 9.28 -2.29 -18.88
CA HIS A 135 9.24 -3.73 -18.72
C HIS A 135 8.28 -4.34 -19.75
N ALA A 136 8.74 -4.42 -21.01
CA ALA A 136 7.92 -4.82 -22.15
C ALA A 136 7.24 -6.19 -22.02
N THR A 137 7.77 -7.07 -21.17
CA THR A 137 7.27 -8.44 -20.95
C THR A 137 6.67 -8.63 -19.56
N TYR A 138 6.30 -7.55 -18.85
CA TYR A 138 5.69 -7.67 -17.53
C TYR A 138 4.38 -8.47 -17.62
N PRO A 139 4.26 -9.62 -16.91
CA PRO A 139 3.15 -10.54 -17.08
C PRO A 139 1.82 -9.93 -16.58
N CYS A 140 0.71 -10.49 -17.04
CA CYS A 140 -0.66 -10.15 -16.62
C CYS A 140 -1.16 -8.74 -16.99
N ILE A 141 -0.32 -7.71 -17.10
CA ILE A 141 -0.79 -6.32 -17.32
C ILE A 141 -1.46 -6.11 -18.69
N GLU A 142 -1.02 -6.84 -19.71
CA GLU A 142 -1.63 -6.72 -21.03
C GLU A 142 -3.03 -7.33 -21.07
N GLU A 143 -3.19 -8.55 -20.56
CA GLU A 143 -4.46 -9.28 -20.55
C GLU A 143 -5.43 -8.75 -19.50
N GLU A 144 -4.99 -8.61 -18.25
CA GLU A 144 -5.85 -8.28 -17.12
C GLU A 144 -6.17 -6.79 -17.03
N VAL A 145 -5.33 -5.94 -17.63
CA VAL A 145 -5.49 -4.48 -17.53
C VAL A 145 -5.72 -3.83 -18.89
N LEU A 146 -4.75 -3.86 -19.82
CA LEU A 146 -4.88 -3.09 -21.07
C LEU A 146 -6.07 -3.52 -21.91
N LYS A 147 -6.22 -4.81 -22.20
CA LYS A 147 -7.33 -5.30 -23.02
C LYS A 147 -8.67 -5.00 -22.36
N VAL A 148 -8.78 -5.24 -21.05
CA VAL A 148 -10.00 -4.94 -20.28
C VAL A 148 -10.31 -3.44 -20.34
N GLY A 149 -9.33 -2.57 -20.11
CA GLY A 149 -9.48 -1.12 -20.18
C GLY A 149 -9.98 -0.66 -21.55
N TYR A 150 -9.41 -1.17 -22.64
CA TYR A 150 -9.89 -0.83 -23.98
C TYR A 150 -11.30 -1.34 -24.24
N THR A 151 -11.69 -2.51 -23.72
CA THR A 151 -13.07 -2.99 -23.86
C THR A 151 -14.08 -2.13 -23.11
N MET A 152 -13.72 -1.58 -21.94
CA MET A 152 -14.59 -0.68 -21.17
C MET A 152 -14.80 0.68 -21.83
N LEU A 153 -13.93 1.09 -22.77
CA LEU A 153 -14.04 2.34 -23.51
C LEU A 153 -14.84 2.20 -24.82
N LYS A 154 -15.22 0.97 -25.20
CA LYS A 154 -16.05 0.76 -26.39
C LYS A 154 -17.49 1.23 -26.09
N PRO A 155 -18.09 2.02 -27.00
CA PRO A 155 -19.46 2.52 -26.83
C PRO A 155 -20.53 1.42 -26.90
#